data_AF-A0A399XL03-F1
#
_entry.id   AF-A0A399XL03-F1
#
_cell.length_a   1.000
_cell.length_b   1.000
_cell.length_c   1.000
_cell.angle_alpha   90.00
_cell.angle_beta   90.00
_cell.angle_gamma   90.00
#
_symmetry.space_group_name_H-M   'P 1'
#
loop_
_entity.id
_entity.type
_entity.pdbx_description
1 polymer ?
#
loop_
_entity_poly.entity_id
_entity_poly.type
_entity_poly.pdbx_seq_one_letter_code
_entity_poly.pdbx_strand_id
1 'polypeptide(L)'
;MRFDTVPGQSRTFTQNQRMAWPRGTLMAETATNLTAFLPCSERARSMRAAGVITIAPDGTGTAPPSVVHGAYLSPTSGRRARPRDAHRWPPTPYHLLDCKRQGTPRTPVPDMVTPKLRGSAALPALSLLPALLLLAGACATTDDPTAEPAPIVVDDEGSTPTTTPDGSSDAPSADGEPLVADIDAAEFELTEIAELDELEEPIALAAHQGSPNLYIAERQGRIWEVEVNHDEERDTYEYDLGSSPILDISAAVGNTDGEKGLLGIAFSSDGRRLFVSYTQAADGSSRVEAYDFEDGDVDEDSAATLLTVEQPFPNHNGGHLVIGPDGFLYFGLGDGGGEDDPDDNGQDPNTLLGTILRMDPEEMVVSPSGEVVVPYGIPESNPFVGDDNGRDEVWLYGVRNPWRFSFDKQTGDLWIGDVGQNEIEEIDLLPFEDGYGIGANLGWRNMEGSNEYLGPEPDGHVGPIFEYSHEGGNCSVTGGYVYRGTRIPSLQGVYLFSDLCEAGIRGIVAAEGELVAERTFDVGPSEVYSFGEASDGELYVLSAGSGVYRIDPVGTSGAAESEGNGTSSDDGDGDS
;
A
#
# COMPACT_ATOMS: atom_id res chain seq x y z
N MET A 1 -15.60 0.36 71.61
CA MET A 1 -15.46 0.82 73.01
C MET A 1 -14.25 1.74 73.11
N ARG A 2 -14.28 2.71 74.03
CA ARG A 2 -13.18 3.64 74.40
C ARG A 2 -12.66 4.61 73.33
N PHE A 3 -12.76 5.89 73.68
CA PHE A 3 -11.85 6.95 73.23
C PHE A 3 -10.52 6.84 74.00
N ASP A 4 -9.49 7.52 73.48
CA ASP A 4 -8.50 8.35 74.20
C ASP A 4 -7.41 8.74 73.17
N THR A 5 -6.84 9.94 73.01
CA THR A 5 -6.99 11.35 73.44
C THR A 5 -5.90 12.13 72.64
N VAL A 6 -5.92 13.47 72.60
CA VAL A 6 -4.97 14.31 71.81
C VAL A 6 -4.33 15.39 72.72
N PRO A 7 -2.99 15.54 72.75
CA PRO A 7 -2.32 16.66 72.04
C PRO A 7 -0.90 16.30 71.51
N GLY A 8 -0.26 17.05 70.59
CA GLY A 8 -0.64 18.32 69.97
C GLY A 8 0.34 19.46 70.30
N GLN A 9 1.14 19.92 69.33
CA GLN A 9 1.84 21.21 69.43
C GLN A 9 2.21 21.79 68.06
N SER A 10 1.95 23.09 67.86
CA SER A 10 2.26 23.85 66.65
C SER A 10 3.46 24.78 66.86
N ARG A 11 4.16 25.14 65.77
CA ARG A 11 4.91 26.41 65.65
C ARG A 11 5.30 26.72 64.20
N THR A 12 4.74 27.81 63.68
CA THR A 12 5.17 28.50 62.46
C THR A 12 6.36 29.43 62.73
N PHE A 13 7.20 29.70 61.72
CA PHE A 13 7.96 30.95 61.58
C PHE A 13 8.32 31.23 60.10
N THR A 14 8.88 32.40 59.81
CA THR A 14 8.53 33.14 58.57
C THR A 14 9.68 33.91 57.90
N GLN A 15 9.61 33.99 56.55
CA GLN A 15 10.04 35.10 55.66
C GLN A 15 11.53 35.54 55.49
N ASN A 16 11.90 35.73 54.20
CA ASN A 16 12.68 36.86 53.61
C ASN A 16 14.20 37.01 53.95
N GLN A 17 15.10 37.50 53.07
CA GLN A 17 15.02 38.08 51.70
C GLN A 17 16.43 38.24 51.04
N ARG A 18 16.50 38.31 49.69
CA ARG A 18 17.55 38.99 48.83
C ARG A 18 18.99 38.41 48.86
N MET A 19 19.89 38.58 47.86
CA MET A 19 19.87 39.08 46.46
C MET A 19 21.19 38.71 45.75
N ALA A 20 21.19 38.26 44.48
CA ALA A 20 22.27 38.48 43.49
C ALA A 20 21.91 37.97 42.07
N TRP A 21 22.40 38.69 41.05
CA TRP A 21 22.57 38.34 39.61
C TRP A 21 24.04 38.75 39.24
N PRO A 22 24.66 38.44 38.07
CA PRO A 22 24.04 38.15 36.75
C PRO A 22 24.76 37.13 35.81
N ARG A 23 24.20 36.98 34.59
CA ARG A 23 24.72 36.30 33.36
C ARG A 23 24.65 34.76 33.38
N GLY A 24 24.40 34.09 32.24
CA GLY A 24 24.12 34.61 30.89
C GLY A 24 23.68 33.51 29.90
N THR A 25 22.98 33.91 28.84
CA THR A 25 22.24 33.08 27.89
C THR A 25 23.06 32.06 27.10
N LEU A 26 22.47 30.89 26.83
CA LEU A 26 22.52 30.24 25.52
C LEU A 26 21.23 29.41 25.34
N MET A 27 20.44 29.74 24.31
CA MET A 27 19.38 28.87 23.78
C MET A 27 20.03 27.84 22.85
N ALA A 28 19.38 26.70 22.66
CA ALA A 28 19.61 25.83 21.51
C ALA A 28 18.24 25.58 20.86
N GLU A 29 18.01 26.22 19.72
CA GLU A 29 16.86 25.96 18.87
C GLU A 29 17.14 24.68 18.06
N THR A 30 16.29 23.67 18.18
CA THR A 30 16.31 22.49 17.28
C THR A 30 15.60 22.88 15.99
N ALA A 31 16.36 23.37 15.01
CA ALA A 31 15.85 23.70 13.69
C ALA A 31 15.76 22.44 12.81
N THR A 32 14.61 22.27 12.16
CA THR A 32 14.32 21.23 11.15
C THR A 32 15.30 21.30 9.97
N ASN A 33 15.58 20.15 9.34
CA ASN A 33 16.62 20.04 8.32
C ASN A 33 16.08 19.46 6.99
N LEU A 34 15.16 20.18 6.34
CA LEU A 34 14.91 19.98 4.91
C LEU A 34 16.01 20.67 4.10
N THR A 35 16.72 19.94 3.23
CA THR A 35 16.84 20.24 1.78
C THR A 35 17.88 19.39 1.04
N ALA A 36 17.37 18.55 0.13
CA ALA A 36 17.68 18.51 -1.30
C ALA A 36 19.10 18.24 -1.87
N PHE A 37 19.07 17.57 -3.02
CA PHE A 37 20.15 17.29 -3.96
C PHE A 37 20.96 18.52 -4.42
N LEU A 38 22.24 18.32 -4.79
CA LEU A 38 22.92 18.76 -6.04
C LEU A 38 24.44 18.41 -5.99
N PRO A 39 25.21 18.43 -7.11
CA PRO A 39 26.21 17.39 -7.36
C PRO A 39 27.65 17.62 -6.85
N CYS A 40 28.38 16.51 -6.75
CA CYS A 40 29.75 16.43 -6.24
C CYS A 40 30.81 17.10 -7.14
N SER A 41 31.63 17.99 -6.57
CA SER A 41 32.94 18.34 -7.15
C SER A 41 33.99 18.79 -6.12
N GLU A 42 35.24 18.40 -6.37
CA GLU A 42 36.50 18.82 -5.73
C GLU A 42 36.58 18.99 -4.20
N ARG A 43 37.29 18.06 -3.54
CA ARG A 43 38.63 18.38 -2.97
C ARG A 43 39.46 17.16 -2.58
N ALA A 44 40.78 17.31 -2.71
CA ALA A 44 41.76 16.35 -2.19
C ALA A 44 42.96 17.08 -1.57
N ARG A 45 43.58 16.44 -0.56
CA ARG A 45 44.69 16.92 0.30
C ARG A 45 44.22 17.90 1.41
N SER A 46 44.81 17.87 2.63
CA SER A 46 46.15 17.38 2.98
C SER A 46 46.32 16.72 4.36
N MET A 47 46.94 15.53 4.34
CA MET A 47 48.03 15.05 5.23
C MET A 47 47.92 15.03 6.78
N ARG A 48 48.04 13.78 7.31
CA ARG A 48 48.79 13.35 8.51
C ARG A 48 48.18 13.71 9.90
N ALA A 49 48.39 12.94 10.98
CA ALA A 49 49.36 11.84 11.20
C ALA A 49 48.87 10.72 12.17
N ALA A 50 49.42 9.51 11.95
CA ALA A 50 49.80 8.49 12.95
C ALA A 50 48.82 8.00 14.04
N GLY A 51 48.52 6.69 14.03
CA GLY A 51 47.86 5.97 15.13
C GLY A 51 47.67 4.47 14.84
N VAL A 52 48.75 3.68 14.88
CA VAL A 52 48.66 2.21 14.72
C VAL A 52 48.69 1.55 16.10
N ILE A 53 47.66 0.76 16.40
CA ILE A 53 47.69 -0.26 17.46
C ILE A 53 47.16 -1.56 16.85
N THR A 54 47.97 -2.62 16.92
CA THR A 54 47.56 -3.99 16.56
C THR A 54 47.65 -4.82 17.83
N ILE A 55 46.63 -5.63 18.12
CA ILE A 55 46.68 -6.66 19.16
C ILE A 55 46.40 -8.00 18.47
N ALA A 56 47.25 -8.99 18.74
CA ALA A 56 47.11 -10.36 18.25
C ALA A 56 46.58 -11.27 19.37
N PRO A 57 45.86 -12.35 19.05
CA PRO A 57 45.40 -13.32 20.04
C PRO A 57 46.54 -14.23 20.52
N ASP A 58 46.60 -14.46 21.83
CA ASP A 58 47.41 -15.55 22.40
C ASP A 58 46.77 -16.91 22.11
N GLY A 59 47.60 -17.94 21.97
CA GLY A 59 47.14 -19.31 21.78
C GLY A 59 48.03 -20.33 22.49
N THR A 60 47.41 -21.26 23.21
CA THR A 60 48.00 -22.56 23.59
C THR A 60 46.89 -23.61 23.58
N GLY A 61 47.26 -24.87 23.34
CA GLY A 61 46.31 -25.99 23.36
C GLY A 61 46.99 -27.33 23.63
N THR A 62 46.23 -28.31 24.10
CA THR A 62 46.66 -29.70 24.33
C THR A 62 45.47 -30.67 24.29
N ALA A 63 45.74 -31.92 23.92
CA ALA A 63 44.84 -33.08 23.93
C ALA A 63 45.72 -34.37 23.84
N PRO A 64 45.20 -35.61 23.91
CA PRO A 64 43.88 -36.12 24.33
C PRO A 64 44.05 -37.07 25.57
N PRO A 65 43.18 -38.08 25.83
CA PRO A 65 43.26 -39.38 25.13
C PRO A 65 41.87 -40.02 24.80
N SER A 66 41.86 -41.25 24.26
CA SER A 66 40.70 -41.85 23.55
C SER A 66 40.41 -43.34 23.88
N VAL A 67 39.13 -43.74 23.69
CA VAL A 67 38.55 -45.11 23.87
C VAL A 67 37.40 -45.25 22.82
N VAL A 68 37.17 -46.27 21.97
CA VAL A 68 37.54 -47.72 21.82
C VAL A 68 36.52 -48.68 22.49
N HIS A 69 35.67 -49.47 21.80
CA HIS A 69 35.51 -49.77 20.35
C HIS A 69 34.14 -50.43 20.06
N GLY A 70 33.64 -50.42 18.81
CA GLY A 70 32.45 -51.18 18.39
C GLY A 70 32.10 -51.04 16.89
N ALA A 71 31.92 -52.15 16.16
CA ALA A 71 31.67 -52.16 14.71
C ALA A 71 30.81 -53.37 14.28
N TYR A 72 30.09 -53.24 13.15
CA TYR A 72 29.58 -54.37 12.36
C TYR A 72 29.54 -54.04 10.85
N LEU A 73 29.19 -55.02 10.01
CA LEU A 73 29.70 -55.17 8.64
C LEU A 73 28.65 -54.96 7.52
N SER A 74 29.12 -54.52 6.34
CA SER A 74 28.38 -54.54 5.06
C SER A 74 28.31 -55.95 4.45
N PRO A 75 27.54 -56.14 3.35
CA PRO A 75 28.24 -56.40 2.08
C PRO A 75 27.59 -55.82 0.79
N THR A 76 28.37 -54.98 0.10
CA THR A 76 28.52 -54.87 -1.38
C THR A 76 27.42 -55.35 -2.34
N SER A 77 26.85 -54.42 -3.13
CA SER A 77 27.11 -54.26 -4.59
C SER A 77 26.27 -53.10 -5.19
N GLY A 78 26.62 -52.47 -6.32
CA GLY A 78 27.90 -52.54 -7.04
C GLY A 78 27.83 -52.26 -8.55
N ARG A 79 27.56 -51.02 -8.99
CA ARG A 79 27.82 -50.54 -10.37
C ARG A 79 28.33 -49.09 -10.39
N ARG A 80 29.08 -48.72 -11.43
CA ARG A 80 29.75 -47.41 -11.58
C ARG A 80 29.20 -46.65 -12.79
N ALA A 81 28.95 -45.36 -12.62
CA ALA A 81 29.21 -44.34 -13.63
C ALA A 81 30.39 -43.48 -13.16
N ARG A 82 31.01 -42.68 -14.04
CA ARG A 82 32.07 -41.72 -13.67
C ARG A 82 31.55 -40.29 -13.79
N PRO A 83 31.97 -39.35 -12.93
CA PRO A 83 31.77 -37.93 -13.20
C PRO A 83 32.61 -37.50 -14.41
N ARG A 84 32.17 -36.45 -15.10
CA ARG A 84 32.97 -35.71 -16.09
C ARG A 84 33.33 -34.33 -15.52
N ASP A 85 34.64 -34.09 -15.47
CA ASP A 85 35.27 -32.83 -15.90
C ASP A 85 34.60 -31.51 -15.47
N ALA A 86 34.96 -31.03 -14.28
CA ALA A 86 34.64 -29.69 -13.83
C ALA A 86 35.37 -28.63 -14.67
N HIS A 87 34.61 -27.80 -15.39
CA HIS A 87 35.16 -26.68 -16.15
C HIS A 87 35.50 -25.50 -15.24
N ARG A 88 36.80 -25.33 -14.96
CA ARG A 88 37.33 -24.07 -14.39
C ARG A 88 37.12 -22.92 -15.38
N TRP A 89 36.36 -21.91 -14.97
CA TRP A 89 36.45 -20.59 -15.55
C TRP A 89 37.74 -19.89 -15.09
N PRO A 90 38.51 -19.24 -15.98
CA PRO A 90 39.60 -18.36 -15.59
C PRO A 90 39.06 -16.96 -15.25
N PRO A 91 39.65 -16.23 -14.28
CA PRO A 91 39.28 -14.85 -14.03
C PRO A 91 39.73 -13.95 -15.19
N THR A 92 38.80 -13.21 -15.78
CA THR A 92 39.06 -12.15 -16.75
C THR A 92 39.68 -10.92 -16.05
N PRO A 93 40.77 -10.33 -16.58
CA PRO A 93 41.36 -9.14 -16.00
C PRO A 93 40.58 -7.87 -16.40
N TYR A 94 40.26 -7.02 -15.43
CA TYR A 94 39.72 -5.68 -15.68
C TYR A 94 40.70 -4.84 -16.52
N HIS A 95 40.24 -4.37 -17.68
CA HIS A 95 40.97 -3.41 -18.50
C HIS A 95 40.69 -1.98 -18.04
N LEU A 96 41.65 -1.38 -17.34
CA LEU A 96 41.68 0.07 -17.08
C LEU A 96 41.74 0.84 -18.41
N LEU A 97 40.68 1.60 -18.73
CA LEU A 97 40.67 2.53 -19.85
C LEU A 97 41.30 3.88 -19.46
N ASP A 98 42.36 4.23 -20.19
CA ASP A 98 43.23 5.40 -19.94
C ASP A 98 42.55 6.71 -20.37
N CYS A 99 41.95 7.42 -19.41
CA CYS A 99 41.14 8.63 -19.67
C CYS A 99 41.99 9.85 -20.07
N LYS A 100 42.38 9.90 -21.35
CA LYS A 100 43.18 10.97 -21.93
C LYS A 100 42.38 12.25 -22.15
N ARG A 101 42.65 13.25 -21.30
CA ARG A 101 42.29 14.65 -21.56
C ARG A 101 42.85 15.13 -22.91
N GLN A 102 41.97 15.53 -23.82
CA GLN A 102 42.26 16.54 -24.84
C GLN A 102 41.14 17.57 -24.83
N GLY A 103 41.50 18.85 -24.71
CA GLY A 103 40.56 19.96 -24.70
C GLY A 103 40.83 20.92 -25.86
N THR A 104 39.77 21.36 -26.54
CA THR A 104 39.79 22.41 -27.56
C THR A 104 38.59 23.36 -27.35
N PRO A 105 38.70 24.65 -27.75
CA PRO A 105 37.83 25.71 -27.24
C PRO A 105 36.50 25.90 -28.00
N ARG A 106 35.54 26.59 -27.36
CA ARG A 106 34.22 26.99 -27.91
C ARG A 106 34.28 28.31 -28.72
N THR A 107 33.17 28.56 -29.42
CA THR A 107 32.67 29.84 -30.00
C THR A 107 33.23 30.28 -31.37
N PRO A 108 32.47 31.08 -32.16
CA PRO A 108 31.05 31.46 -32.03
C PRO A 108 30.16 31.02 -33.22
N VAL A 109 28.83 31.05 -33.01
CA VAL A 109 27.81 31.03 -34.08
C VAL A 109 27.29 32.46 -34.28
N PRO A 110 27.08 32.96 -35.51
CA PRO A 110 26.50 34.27 -35.76
C PRO A 110 24.96 34.23 -35.84
N ASP A 111 24.31 35.33 -35.47
CA ASP A 111 22.86 35.51 -35.54
C ASP A 111 22.29 35.56 -36.98
N MET A 112 20.97 35.35 -37.06
CA MET A 112 19.97 36.36 -37.51
C MET A 112 19.01 35.93 -38.65
N VAL A 113 17.82 36.55 -38.62
CA VAL A 113 16.81 36.73 -39.67
C VAL A 113 15.76 35.62 -39.84
N THR A 114 14.54 35.92 -39.38
CA THR A 114 13.29 35.31 -39.83
C THR A 114 12.73 36.02 -41.07
N PRO A 115 11.87 35.34 -41.85
CA PRO A 115 10.79 36.05 -42.53
C PRO A 115 9.41 35.37 -42.37
N LYS A 116 8.37 36.19 -42.10
CA LYS A 116 6.95 35.81 -42.26
C LYS A 116 6.50 36.10 -43.70
N LEU A 117 5.59 35.29 -44.26
CA LEU A 117 4.54 35.60 -45.27
C LEU A 117 3.83 34.26 -45.62
N ARG A 118 2.57 33.99 -45.24
CA ARG A 118 1.28 34.43 -45.84
C ARG A 118 1.17 34.27 -47.37
N GLY A 119 0.22 33.45 -47.85
CA GLY A 119 -0.45 33.72 -49.15
C GLY A 119 -1.04 32.55 -49.98
N SER A 120 -2.28 32.17 -49.70
CA SER A 120 -3.35 31.82 -50.68
C SER A 120 -3.15 30.78 -51.82
N ALA A 121 -3.81 29.62 -51.64
CA ALA A 121 -4.71 28.87 -52.55
C ALA A 121 -4.68 29.03 -54.10
N ALA A 122 -4.64 27.89 -54.82
CA ALA A 122 -5.46 27.61 -56.01
C ALA A 122 -5.50 26.10 -56.37
N LEU A 123 -6.68 25.59 -56.77
CA LEU A 123 -6.91 24.33 -57.51
C LEU A 123 -7.07 24.66 -59.01
N PRO A 124 -6.72 23.77 -59.98
CA PRO A 124 -7.72 22.77 -60.44
C PRO A 124 -7.18 21.44 -61.04
N ALA A 125 -8.05 20.42 -61.06
CA ALA A 125 -8.38 19.42 -62.11
C ALA A 125 -7.30 18.88 -63.12
N LEU A 126 -7.38 17.67 -63.69
CA LEU A 126 -8.55 16.88 -64.14
C LEU A 126 -8.14 15.42 -64.49
N SER A 127 -9.13 14.53 -64.71
CA SER A 127 -9.09 13.29 -65.53
C SER A 127 -8.52 11.99 -64.89
N LEU A 128 -9.05 10.78 -65.16
CA LEU A 128 -10.38 10.36 -65.68
C LEU A 128 -10.67 8.86 -65.35
N LEU A 129 -11.93 8.53 -65.03
CA LEU A 129 -12.55 7.19 -64.98
C LEU A 129 -12.78 6.60 -66.41
N PRO A 130 -13.21 5.32 -66.64
CA PRO A 130 -14.04 4.40 -65.82
C PRO A 130 -13.51 2.92 -65.80
N ALA A 131 -14.22 1.81 -65.50
CA ALA A 131 -15.64 1.46 -65.31
C ALA A 131 -15.80 0.23 -64.37
N LEU A 132 -16.83 0.11 -63.51
CA LEU A 132 -18.14 -0.57 -63.74
C LEU A 132 -18.00 -2.11 -63.91
N LEU A 133 -18.66 -2.99 -63.12
CA LEU A 133 -20.11 -3.10 -62.86
C LEU A 133 -20.48 -3.56 -61.43
N LEU A 134 -21.73 -3.28 -61.03
CA LEU A 134 -22.45 -3.93 -59.92
C LEU A 134 -23.20 -5.19 -60.42
N LEU A 135 -23.65 -6.03 -59.50
CA LEU A 135 -25.06 -6.46 -59.47
C LEU A 135 -25.46 -7.00 -58.08
N ALA A 136 -26.65 -6.61 -57.61
CA ALA A 136 -27.30 -7.16 -56.43
C ALA A 136 -28.57 -7.91 -56.84
N GLY A 137 -29.04 -8.85 -56.00
CA GLY A 137 -30.28 -9.60 -56.19
C GLY A 137 -30.73 -10.24 -54.88
N ALA A 138 -32.03 -10.25 -54.62
CA ALA A 138 -32.63 -10.67 -53.35
C ALA A 138 -33.81 -11.65 -53.56
N CYS A 139 -34.44 -12.06 -52.45
CA CYS A 139 -35.65 -12.91 -52.36
C CYS A 139 -35.43 -14.43 -52.62
N ALA A 140 -36.11 -15.37 -51.93
CA ALA A 140 -37.07 -15.26 -50.82
C ALA A 140 -37.43 -16.60 -50.10
N THR A 141 -37.78 -16.49 -48.80
CA THR A 141 -38.87 -17.19 -48.04
C THR A 141 -38.85 -18.70 -47.69
N THR A 142 -39.66 -19.03 -46.64
CA THR A 142 -40.16 -20.34 -46.14
C THR A 142 -39.17 -21.27 -45.43
N ASP A 143 -39.45 -21.91 -44.29
CA ASP A 143 -40.59 -21.85 -43.32
C ASP A 143 -40.14 -22.28 -41.88
N ASP A 144 -40.98 -22.01 -40.88
CA ASP A 144 -40.85 -22.27 -39.41
C ASP A 144 -41.72 -23.53 -39.00
N PRO A 145 -41.97 -23.98 -37.73
CA PRO A 145 -41.47 -23.57 -36.40
C PRO A 145 -41.19 -24.72 -35.37
N THR A 146 -41.08 -24.37 -34.07
CA THR A 146 -41.24 -25.18 -32.81
C THR A 146 -40.14 -26.18 -32.40
N ALA A 147 -39.83 -26.38 -31.10
CA ALA A 147 -40.60 -26.10 -29.87
C ALA A 147 -39.76 -25.73 -28.61
N GLU A 148 -40.35 -24.96 -27.71
CA GLU A 148 -39.94 -24.83 -26.29
C GLU A 148 -40.61 -25.90 -25.40
N PRO A 149 -40.02 -26.26 -24.24
CA PRO A 149 -40.73 -26.90 -23.13
C PRO A 149 -41.19 -25.86 -22.08
N ALA A 150 -42.50 -25.72 -21.88
CA ALA A 150 -43.09 -24.87 -20.84
C ALA A 150 -42.91 -25.45 -19.41
N PRO A 151 -42.93 -24.62 -18.34
CA PRO A 151 -42.74 -25.07 -16.96
C PRO A 151 -43.91 -25.90 -16.42
N ILE A 152 -43.65 -26.71 -15.40
CA ILE A 152 -44.64 -27.56 -14.74
C ILE A 152 -45.41 -26.75 -13.68
N VAL A 153 -46.72 -26.64 -13.85
CA VAL A 153 -47.65 -26.14 -12.82
C VAL A 153 -48.09 -27.30 -11.91
N VAL A 154 -48.15 -27.05 -10.60
CA VAL A 154 -48.80 -27.93 -9.62
C VAL A 154 -49.66 -27.07 -8.70
N ASP A 155 -50.98 -27.27 -8.75
CA ASP A 155 -51.95 -26.50 -7.96
C ASP A 155 -52.34 -27.19 -6.63
N ASP A 156 -52.42 -26.36 -5.59
CA ASP A 156 -53.35 -26.32 -4.44
C ASP A 156 -53.66 -27.57 -3.57
N GLU A 157 -53.77 -27.31 -2.25
CA GLU A 157 -54.87 -27.69 -1.33
C GLU A 157 -54.44 -27.40 0.13
N GLY A 158 -54.86 -26.26 0.72
CA GLY A 158 -54.34 -25.86 2.05
C GLY A 158 -55.00 -24.71 2.82
N SER A 159 -56.30 -24.45 2.65
CA SER A 159 -56.96 -23.29 3.29
C SER A 159 -57.14 -23.36 4.82
N THR A 160 -56.82 -22.27 5.54
CA THR A 160 -57.76 -21.57 6.47
C THR A 160 -57.20 -20.20 6.94
N PRO A 161 -58.06 -19.21 7.32
CA PRO A 161 -57.65 -17.80 7.43
C PRO A 161 -57.46 -17.29 8.87
N THR A 162 -56.70 -16.20 9.03
CA THR A 162 -56.77 -15.29 10.20
C THR A 162 -56.46 -13.85 9.79
N THR A 163 -57.09 -12.90 10.50
CA THR A 163 -57.23 -11.47 10.20
C THR A 163 -55.95 -10.64 10.14
N THR A 164 -55.88 -9.73 9.16
CA THR A 164 -55.06 -8.51 9.16
C THR A 164 -55.40 -7.59 10.35
N PRO A 165 -54.40 -6.91 10.93
CA PRO A 165 -54.52 -5.50 11.28
C PRO A 165 -53.54 -4.62 10.47
N ASP A 166 -53.89 -3.36 10.24
CA ASP A 166 -53.00 -2.39 9.60
C ASP A 166 -51.68 -2.21 10.37
N GLY A 167 -50.59 -2.10 9.62
CA GLY A 167 -49.25 -1.82 10.12
C GLY A 167 -48.42 -1.17 9.03
N SER A 168 -48.57 0.15 8.85
CA SER A 168 -47.79 0.92 7.88
C SER A 168 -46.32 0.94 8.31
N SER A 169 -45.52 0.11 7.65
CA SER A 169 -44.07 0.06 7.79
C SER A 169 -43.49 0.35 6.41
N ASP A 170 -43.25 1.63 6.13
CA ASP A 170 -42.53 2.07 4.94
C ASP A 170 -41.05 1.70 5.08
N ALA A 171 -40.75 0.42 4.90
CA ALA A 171 -39.39 -0.02 4.61
C ALA A 171 -39.02 0.52 3.22
N PRO A 172 -37.88 1.20 3.06
CA PRO A 172 -37.46 1.68 1.75
C PRO A 172 -37.28 0.49 0.81
N SER A 173 -37.88 0.57 -0.38
CA SER A 173 -37.73 -0.48 -1.39
C SER A 173 -36.31 -0.40 -1.96
N ALA A 174 -35.67 -1.56 -2.15
CA ALA A 174 -34.32 -1.68 -2.70
C ALA A 174 -34.29 -1.51 -4.23
N ASP A 175 -35.05 -0.53 -4.73
CA ASP A 175 -35.18 -0.13 -6.13
C ASP A 175 -34.57 1.27 -6.33
N GLY A 176 -33.42 1.51 -5.69
CA GLY A 176 -32.63 2.73 -5.91
C GLY A 176 -31.84 2.62 -7.21
N GLU A 177 -31.94 3.63 -8.07
CA GLU A 177 -30.92 3.92 -9.08
C GLU A 177 -29.54 3.99 -8.35
N PRO A 178 -28.43 3.55 -8.98
CA PRO A 178 -27.12 3.63 -8.34
C PRO A 178 -26.83 5.06 -7.91
N LEU A 179 -26.32 5.22 -6.67
CA LEU A 179 -25.86 6.49 -6.16
C LEU A 179 -24.61 6.90 -6.95
N VAL A 180 -24.81 7.64 -8.04
CA VAL A 180 -23.76 8.47 -8.63
C VAL A 180 -23.34 9.45 -7.54
N ALA A 181 -22.12 9.27 -7.02
CA ALA A 181 -21.65 10.03 -5.88
C ALA A 181 -21.67 11.53 -6.18
N ASP A 182 -22.43 12.29 -5.39
CA ASP A 182 -22.45 13.75 -5.46
C ASP A 182 -21.21 14.30 -4.76
N ILE A 183 -20.05 14.10 -5.40
CA ILE A 183 -18.74 14.51 -4.90
C ILE A 183 -18.63 16.04 -4.78
N ASP A 184 -19.41 16.80 -5.56
CA ASP A 184 -19.60 18.25 -5.42
C ASP A 184 -20.34 18.63 -4.12
N ALA A 185 -21.17 17.74 -3.57
CA ALA A 185 -21.85 17.88 -2.28
C ALA A 185 -21.18 17.11 -1.13
N ALA A 186 -20.08 16.40 -1.38
CA ALA A 186 -19.30 15.72 -0.35
C ALA A 186 -18.53 16.72 0.52
N GLU A 187 -18.76 16.69 1.82
CA GLU A 187 -18.10 17.55 2.81
C GLU A 187 -17.75 16.70 4.02
N PHE A 188 -16.48 16.68 4.42
CA PHE A 188 -15.97 15.89 5.53
C PHE A 188 -14.85 16.63 6.26
N GLU A 189 -14.60 16.25 7.51
CA GLU A 189 -13.43 16.64 8.30
C GLU A 189 -12.55 15.43 8.60
N LEU A 190 -11.33 15.69 9.08
CA LEU A 190 -10.43 14.64 9.56
C LEU A 190 -10.31 14.77 11.08
N THR A 191 -10.76 13.74 11.79
CA THR A 191 -10.65 13.66 13.26
C THR A 191 -9.33 12.99 13.61
N GLU A 192 -8.43 13.76 14.21
CA GLU A 192 -7.14 13.32 14.76
C GLU A 192 -7.39 12.37 15.94
N ILE A 193 -6.79 11.18 15.91
CA ILE A 193 -6.95 10.17 16.97
C ILE A 193 -5.75 10.33 17.91
N ALA A 194 -5.87 11.23 18.88
CA ALA A 194 -4.77 11.64 19.76
C ALA A 194 -4.19 10.48 20.60
N GLU A 195 -4.97 9.43 20.84
CA GLU A 195 -4.51 8.18 21.47
C GLU A 195 -3.50 7.41 20.61
N LEU A 196 -3.37 7.75 19.32
CA LEU A 196 -2.43 7.17 18.36
C LEU A 196 -1.25 8.12 18.02
N ASP A 197 -1.14 9.27 18.69
CA ASP A 197 0.03 10.18 18.61
C ASP A 197 1.36 9.51 19.02
N GLU A 198 1.30 8.37 19.72
CA GLU A 198 2.48 7.59 20.12
C GLU A 198 3.03 6.68 19.00
N LEU A 199 2.35 6.55 17.85
CA LEU A 199 2.80 5.73 16.71
C LEU A 199 3.82 6.49 15.82
N GLU A 200 4.99 5.89 15.60
CA GLU A 200 6.08 6.42 14.79
C GLU A 200 5.99 5.93 13.33
N GLU A 201 5.70 6.82 12.37
CA GLU A 201 5.54 6.49 10.95
C GLU A 201 4.50 5.36 10.68
N PRO A 202 3.19 5.56 11.02
CA PRO A 202 2.15 4.60 10.69
C PRO A 202 2.09 4.40 9.16
N ILE A 203 2.23 3.14 8.71
CA ILE A 203 2.51 2.80 7.31
C ILE A 203 1.39 1.99 6.64
N ALA A 204 0.69 1.14 7.40
CA ALA A 204 -0.40 0.31 6.88
C ALA A 204 -1.39 -0.02 8.00
N LEU A 205 -2.65 -0.23 7.62
CA LEU A 205 -3.75 -0.59 8.52
C LEU A 205 -4.51 -1.76 7.91
N ALA A 206 -4.83 -2.77 8.73
CA ALA A 206 -5.73 -3.85 8.38
C ALA A 206 -6.84 -3.99 9.43
N ALA A 207 -8.04 -4.38 8.99
CA ALA A 207 -9.14 -4.79 9.87
C ALA A 207 -9.20 -6.32 9.96
N HIS A 208 -9.57 -6.84 11.13
CA HIS A 208 -9.80 -8.29 11.33
C HIS A 208 -11.28 -8.65 11.11
N GLN A 209 -11.55 -9.84 10.57
CA GLN A 209 -12.92 -10.24 10.25
C GLN A 209 -13.79 -10.49 11.49
N GLY A 210 -14.74 -9.59 11.71
CA GLY A 210 -15.67 -9.66 12.85
C GLY A 210 -15.16 -8.97 14.12
N SER A 211 -14.03 -8.28 14.05
CA SER A 211 -13.55 -7.36 15.07
C SER A 211 -13.73 -5.91 14.60
N PRO A 212 -14.10 -4.96 15.49
CA PRO A 212 -14.02 -3.53 15.19
C PRO A 212 -12.58 -2.99 15.30
N ASN A 213 -11.66 -3.77 15.88
CA ASN A 213 -10.30 -3.35 16.17
C ASN A 213 -9.50 -3.09 14.90
N LEU A 214 -8.64 -2.07 14.96
CA LEU A 214 -7.70 -1.73 13.89
C LEU A 214 -6.33 -2.31 14.24
N TYR A 215 -5.66 -2.86 13.24
CA TYR A 215 -4.29 -3.34 13.39
C TYR A 215 -3.39 -2.45 12.55
N ILE A 216 -2.50 -1.71 13.19
CA ILE A 216 -1.71 -0.64 12.56
C ILE A 216 -0.23 -1.00 12.63
N ALA A 217 0.42 -1.00 11.46
CA ALA A 217 1.86 -1.16 11.34
C ALA A 217 2.59 0.19 11.47
N GLU A 218 3.67 0.22 12.24
CA GLU A 218 4.71 1.25 12.18
C GLU A 218 5.81 0.80 11.20
N ARG A 219 6.33 1.73 10.39
CA ARG A 219 7.30 1.44 9.33
C ARG A 219 8.57 0.75 9.80
N GLN A 220 8.98 0.93 11.06
CA GLN A 220 10.19 0.31 11.60
C GLN A 220 10.01 -1.15 12.04
N GLY A 221 8.83 -1.75 11.84
CA GLY A 221 8.60 -3.20 12.04
C GLY A 221 7.83 -3.59 13.30
N ARG A 222 6.92 -2.74 13.76
CA ARG A 222 6.02 -3.01 14.89
C ARG A 222 4.57 -3.03 14.40
N ILE A 223 3.73 -3.88 14.98
CA ILE A 223 2.27 -3.91 14.71
C ILE A 223 1.53 -3.78 16.03
N TRP A 224 0.54 -2.89 16.09
CA TRP A 224 -0.28 -2.64 17.27
C TRP A 224 -1.74 -2.99 17.01
N GLU A 225 -2.40 -3.53 18.02
CA GLU A 225 -3.86 -3.54 18.08
C GLU A 225 -4.36 -2.24 18.71
N VAL A 226 -5.43 -1.69 18.14
CA VAL A 226 -6.21 -0.58 18.68
C VAL A 226 -7.64 -1.07 18.89
N GLU A 227 -8.08 -1.14 20.15
CA GLU A 227 -9.49 -1.43 20.46
C GLU A 227 -10.34 -0.23 20.04
N VAL A 228 -11.42 -0.47 19.28
CA VAL A 228 -12.35 0.59 18.83
C VAL A 228 -13.72 0.37 19.42
N ASN A 229 -14.18 1.32 20.24
CA ASN A 229 -15.47 1.30 20.90
C ASN A 229 -16.38 2.40 20.31
N HIS A 230 -17.32 2.03 19.44
CA HIS A 230 -18.32 2.94 18.87
C HIS A 230 -19.62 2.95 19.69
N ASP A 231 -20.07 4.13 20.10
CA ASP A 231 -21.38 4.35 20.72
C ASP A 231 -22.38 4.81 19.65
N GLU A 232 -23.13 3.84 19.10
CA GLU A 232 -24.19 4.06 18.10
C GLU A 232 -25.26 5.07 18.53
N GLU A 233 -25.51 5.28 19.84
CA GLU A 233 -26.50 6.27 20.31
C GLU A 233 -25.97 7.71 20.25
N ARG A 234 -24.65 7.89 20.20
CA ARG A 234 -23.95 9.19 20.26
C ARG A 234 -23.17 9.54 19.00
N ASP A 235 -22.87 8.55 18.16
CA ASP A 235 -21.85 8.59 17.11
C ASP A 235 -20.47 9.06 17.63
N THR A 236 -20.10 8.57 18.81
CA THR A 236 -18.78 8.82 19.42
C THR A 236 -17.96 7.53 19.42
N TYR A 237 -16.68 7.65 19.14
CA TYR A 237 -15.72 6.55 19.16
C TYR A 237 -14.69 6.80 20.27
N GLU A 238 -14.38 5.77 21.05
CA GLU A 238 -13.24 5.73 21.96
C GLU A 238 -12.21 4.72 21.42
N TYR A 239 -10.93 5.07 21.47
CA TYR A 239 -9.81 4.26 20.99
C TYR A 239 -8.90 3.92 22.18
N ASP A 240 -8.47 2.66 22.32
CA ASP A 240 -7.45 2.26 23.30
C ASP A 240 -6.29 1.55 22.58
N LEU A 241 -5.08 2.11 22.69
CA LEU A 241 -3.87 1.57 22.07
C LEU A 241 -3.25 0.52 22.99
N GLY A 242 -3.08 -0.71 22.49
CA GLY A 242 -2.52 -1.81 23.27
C GLY A 242 -1.17 -1.44 23.92
N SER A 243 -0.96 -1.81 25.19
CA SER A 243 0.22 -1.35 25.98
C SER A 243 1.59 -1.88 25.51
N SER A 244 1.60 -2.65 24.42
CA SER A 244 2.74 -3.19 23.69
C SER A 244 2.27 -3.57 22.27
N PRO A 245 3.15 -3.59 21.26
CA PRO A 245 2.81 -4.16 19.96
C PRO A 245 2.49 -5.66 20.10
N ILE A 246 1.63 -6.17 19.23
CA ILE A 246 1.33 -7.61 19.09
C ILE A 246 2.41 -8.35 18.27
N LEU A 247 3.27 -7.63 17.55
CA LEU A 247 4.43 -8.19 16.84
C LEU A 247 5.56 -7.15 16.76
N ASP A 248 6.79 -7.53 17.12
CA ASP A 248 8.00 -6.70 16.94
C ASP A 248 9.05 -7.42 16.07
N ILE A 249 8.96 -7.19 14.76
CA ILE A 249 9.96 -7.62 13.76
C ILE A 249 10.99 -6.53 13.44
N SER A 250 11.14 -5.49 14.28
CA SER A 250 12.06 -4.37 14.00
C SER A 250 13.52 -4.80 13.83
N ALA A 251 13.93 -5.89 14.46
CA ALA A 251 15.26 -6.50 14.27
C ALA A 251 15.44 -7.17 12.89
N ALA A 252 14.35 -7.59 12.24
CA ALA A 252 14.35 -8.17 10.90
C ALA A 252 14.21 -7.11 9.79
N VAL A 253 13.52 -5.99 10.08
CA VAL A 253 13.42 -4.79 9.20
C VAL A 253 14.71 -3.95 9.25
N GLY A 254 15.19 -3.63 10.46
CA GLY A 254 16.48 -3.03 10.74
C GLY A 254 16.63 -1.53 10.46
N ASN A 255 16.25 -1.05 9.27
CA ASN A 255 16.32 0.38 8.91
C ASN A 255 15.29 0.78 7.87
N THR A 256 14.81 2.02 7.96
CA THR A 256 13.79 2.62 7.09
C THR A 256 14.38 3.67 6.12
N ASP A 257 15.63 3.46 5.67
CA ASP A 257 16.28 4.33 4.69
C ASP A 257 15.55 4.26 3.34
N GLY A 258 14.90 5.36 2.94
CA GLY A 258 14.13 5.44 1.69
C GLY A 258 12.72 4.86 1.85
N GLU A 259 12.31 3.99 0.92
CA GLU A 259 11.02 3.27 0.93
C GLU A 259 11.01 2.04 1.86
N LYS A 260 12.09 1.81 2.61
CA LYS A 260 12.26 0.57 3.39
C LYS A 260 11.44 0.57 4.68
N GLY A 261 11.08 -0.64 5.11
CA GLY A 261 10.33 -0.85 6.33
C GLY A 261 9.59 -2.19 6.37
N LEU A 262 8.70 -2.31 7.35
CA LEU A 262 7.42 -3.00 7.21
C LEU A 262 6.52 -2.12 6.34
N LEU A 263 5.88 -2.69 5.32
CA LEU A 263 5.23 -1.93 4.23
C LEU A 263 3.78 -2.34 3.95
N GLY A 264 3.40 -3.58 4.30
CA GLY A 264 2.03 -4.08 4.14
C GLY A 264 1.71 -5.14 5.18
N ILE A 265 0.43 -5.17 5.59
CA ILE A 265 -0.14 -6.15 6.52
C ILE A 265 -1.54 -6.55 6.03
N ALA A 266 -1.93 -7.81 6.18
CA ALA A 266 -3.27 -8.28 5.80
C ALA A 266 -3.68 -9.51 6.63
N PHE A 267 -4.94 -9.60 7.03
CA PHE A 267 -5.49 -10.82 7.64
C PHE A 267 -6.05 -11.77 6.59
N SER A 268 -5.81 -13.06 6.77
CA SER A 268 -6.40 -14.15 5.98
C SER A 268 -7.93 -14.15 5.97
N SER A 269 -8.51 -14.79 4.93
CA SER A 269 -9.94 -14.95 4.68
C SER A 269 -10.77 -15.57 5.81
N ASP A 270 -10.14 -16.19 6.81
CA ASP A 270 -10.78 -16.75 8.01
C ASP A 270 -10.32 -16.11 9.33
N GLY A 271 -9.50 -15.05 9.25
CA GLY A 271 -8.94 -14.31 10.38
C GLY A 271 -7.91 -15.06 11.24
N ARG A 272 -7.47 -16.28 10.87
CA ARG A 272 -6.55 -17.08 11.71
C ARG A 272 -5.07 -16.86 11.43
N ARG A 273 -4.72 -16.02 10.44
CA ARG A 273 -3.35 -15.62 10.15
C ARG A 273 -3.23 -14.13 9.83
N LEU A 274 -2.12 -13.56 10.26
CA LEU A 274 -1.63 -12.25 9.86
C LEU A 274 -0.49 -12.44 8.85
N PHE A 275 -0.61 -11.83 7.67
CA PHE A 275 0.48 -11.70 6.71
C PHE A 275 1.17 -10.35 6.89
N VAL A 276 2.50 -10.35 6.78
CA VAL A 276 3.34 -9.15 6.85
C VAL A 276 4.29 -9.11 5.65
N SER A 277 4.57 -7.92 5.14
CA SER A 277 5.46 -7.68 4.01
C SER A 277 6.47 -6.60 4.35
N TYR A 278 7.76 -6.94 4.29
CA TYR A 278 8.84 -6.05 4.73
C TYR A 278 10.15 -6.23 3.95
N THR A 279 11.00 -5.21 3.97
CA THR A 279 12.37 -5.26 3.41
C THR A 279 13.35 -5.77 4.47
N GLN A 280 14.10 -6.84 4.18
CA GLN A 280 14.99 -7.47 5.16
C GLN A 280 16.27 -6.68 5.44
N ALA A 281 16.61 -6.52 6.73
CA ALA A 281 17.86 -5.93 7.22
C ALA A 281 19.14 -6.63 6.75
N ALA A 282 19.04 -7.91 6.37
CA ALA A 282 20.20 -8.76 6.04
C ALA A 282 20.81 -8.48 4.66
N ASP A 283 19.96 -8.18 3.67
CA ASP A 283 20.33 -8.03 2.26
C ASP A 283 19.49 -6.99 1.48
N GLY A 284 18.34 -6.57 2.00
CA GLY A 284 17.43 -5.62 1.37
C GLY A 284 16.29 -6.24 0.54
N SER A 285 16.21 -7.57 0.46
CA SER A 285 15.12 -8.27 -0.25
C SER A 285 13.73 -8.01 0.37
N SER A 286 12.69 -7.96 -0.45
CA SER A 286 11.30 -7.95 0.02
C SER A 286 10.91 -9.36 0.46
N ARG A 287 10.22 -9.48 1.60
CA ARG A 287 9.85 -10.76 2.21
C ARG A 287 8.41 -10.72 2.72
N VAL A 288 7.65 -11.76 2.40
CA VAL A 288 6.29 -11.99 2.91
C VAL A 288 6.33 -13.16 3.89
N GLU A 289 5.76 -12.96 5.08
CA GLU A 289 5.63 -14.00 6.11
C GLU A 289 4.20 -14.07 6.62
N ALA A 290 3.81 -15.26 7.06
CA ALA A 290 2.56 -15.52 7.75
C ALA A 290 2.86 -15.88 9.22
N TYR A 291 1.99 -15.40 10.11
CA TYR A 291 1.95 -15.78 11.51
C TYR A 291 0.54 -16.28 11.82
N ASP A 292 0.41 -17.31 12.65
CA ASP A 292 -0.90 -17.72 13.20
C ASP A 292 -1.37 -16.67 14.24
N PHE A 293 -2.67 -16.38 14.25
CA PHE A 293 -3.32 -15.34 15.05
C PHE A 293 -4.53 -15.93 15.80
N GLU A 294 -4.56 -15.81 17.13
CA GLU A 294 -5.62 -16.36 18.00
C GLU A 294 -5.85 -15.43 19.21
N ASP A 295 -7.11 -15.30 19.65
CA ASP A 295 -7.54 -14.51 20.81
C ASP A 295 -7.06 -13.02 20.85
N GLY A 296 -6.71 -12.44 19.69
CA GLY A 296 -6.26 -11.04 19.51
C GLY A 296 -4.74 -10.86 19.37
N ASP A 297 -3.97 -11.93 19.58
CA ASP A 297 -2.50 -11.90 19.68
C ASP A 297 -1.83 -12.71 18.55
N VAL A 298 -0.53 -12.47 18.32
CA VAL A 298 0.28 -13.15 17.29
C VAL A 298 1.22 -14.17 17.91
N ASP A 299 1.24 -15.40 17.42
CA ASP A 299 2.29 -16.36 17.82
C ASP A 299 3.59 -16.04 17.07
N GLU A 300 4.49 -15.26 17.66
CA GLU A 300 5.80 -14.92 17.07
C GLU A 300 6.65 -16.16 16.72
N ASP A 301 6.50 -17.28 17.45
CA ASP A 301 7.21 -18.55 17.20
C ASP A 301 6.62 -19.31 15.98
N SER A 302 5.46 -18.91 15.45
CA SER A 302 4.79 -19.54 14.28
C SER A 302 5.33 -19.11 12.92
N ALA A 303 6.19 -18.07 12.88
CA ALA A 303 6.62 -17.37 11.67
C ALA A 303 6.99 -18.26 10.47
N ALA A 304 6.16 -18.22 9.43
CA ALA A 304 6.32 -18.98 8.20
C ALA A 304 6.62 -18.05 7.00
N THR A 305 7.81 -18.16 6.42
CA THR A 305 8.16 -17.40 5.22
C THR A 305 7.41 -17.94 4.00
N LEU A 306 6.61 -17.08 3.36
CA LEU A 306 5.91 -17.38 2.11
C LEU A 306 6.85 -17.16 0.92
N LEU A 307 7.32 -15.92 0.77
CA LEU A 307 8.06 -15.47 -0.41
C LEU A 307 9.22 -14.54 -0.01
N THR A 308 10.32 -14.62 -0.76
CA THR A 308 11.43 -13.66 -0.70
C THR A 308 11.84 -13.29 -2.13
N VAL A 309 11.90 -11.98 -2.43
CA VAL A 309 12.27 -11.45 -3.75
C VAL A 309 13.50 -10.55 -3.61
N GLU A 310 14.58 -10.88 -4.33
CA GLU A 310 15.79 -10.06 -4.36
C GLU A 310 15.50 -8.69 -4.98
N GLN A 311 15.88 -7.60 -4.30
CA GLN A 311 15.68 -6.22 -4.73
C GLN A 311 16.97 -5.67 -5.38
N PRO A 312 16.99 -5.32 -6.68
CA PRO A 312 18.19 -4.79 -7.35
C PRO A 312 18.66 -3.43 -6.81
N PHE A 313 17.72 -2.56 -6.41
CA PHE A 313 17.97 -1.21 -5.90
C PHE A 313 17.21 -0.96 -4.58
N PRO A 314 17.50 0.12 -3.82
CA PRO A 314 16.92 0.37 -2.50
C PRO A 314 15.61 1.17 -2.53
N ASN A 315 14.89 1.14 -3.66
CA ASN A 315 13.69 1.92 -3.97
C ASN A 315 12.76 1.08 -4.87
N HIS A 316 11.54 1.55 -5.10
CA HIS A 316 10.42 0.84 -5.71
C HIS A 316 10.15 -0.52 -5.06
N ASN A 317 10.12 -0.53 -3.73
CA ASN A 317 9.99 -1.78 -2.97
C ASN A 317 8.54 -2.30 -2.89
N GLY A 318 7.56 -1.52 -3.35
CA GLY A 318 6.13 -1.83 -3.30
C GLY A 318 5.70 -2.14 -1.86
N GLY A 319 5.29 -3.38 -1.63
CA GLY A 319 5.17 -3.92 -0.28
C GLY A 319 3.74 -4.10 0.21
N HIS A 320 2.74 -3.53 -0.45
CA HIS A 320 1.35 -3.63 0.00
C HIS A 320 0.79 -5.06 -0.15
N LEU A 321 -0.06 -5.44 0.82
CA LEU A 321 -0.74 -6.73 0.88
C LEU A 321 -2.24 -6.51 1.06
N VAL A 322 -3.05 -7.30 0.37
CA VAL A 322 -4.52 -7.33 0.55
C VAL A 322 -5.05 -8.73 0.24
N ILE A 323 -6.13 -9.14 0.91
CA ILE A 323 -6.90 -10.32 0.49
C ILE A 323 -7.97 -9.85 -0.51
N GLY A 324 -7.99 -10.45 -1.70
CA GLY A 324 -8.97 -10.11 -2.73
C GLY A 324 -10.37 -10.69 -2.47
N PRO A 325 -11.38 -10.28 -3.25
CA PRO A 325 -12.77 -10.76 -3.11
C PRO A 325 -12.92 -12.27 -3.42
N ASP A 326 -11.89 -12.89 -3.99
CA ASP A 326 -11.76 -14.33 -4.25
C ASP A 326 -11.04 -15.10 -3.12
N GLY A 327 -10.56 -14.41 -2.09
CA GLY A 327 -9.93 -15.00 -0.90
C GLY A 327 -8.43 -15.26 -1.00
N PHE A 328 -7.78 -14.89 -2.11
CA PHE A 328 -6.34 -15.06 -2.32
C PHE A 328 -5.54 -13.86 -1.83
N LEU A 329 -4.25 -14.06 -1.54
CA LEU A 329 -3.32 -13.02 -1.10
C LEU A 329 -2.69 -12.32 -2.31
N TYR A 330 -2.90 -11.01 -2.42
CA TYR A 330 -2.30 -10.15 -3.42
C TYR A 330 -1.11 -9.40 -2.82
N PHE A 331 -0.05 -9.24 -3.61
CA PHE A 331 1.20 -8.61 -3.17
C PHE A 331 1.79 -7.76 -4.29
N GLY A 332 1.89 -6.45 -4.07
CA GLY A 332 2.44 -5.50 -5.05
C GLY A 332 3.94 -5.31 -4.91
N LEU A 333 4.67 -5.39 -6.02
CA LEU A 333 6.10 -5.17 -6.12
C LEU A 333 6.42 -4.23 -7.28
N GLY A 334 7.14 -3.15 -6.99
CA GLY A 334 7.68 -2.27 -8.02
C GLY A 334 8.78 -2.94 -8.86
N ASP A 335 9.25 -2.24 -9.88
CA ASP A 335 10.20 -2.69 -10.91
C ASP A 335 11.60 -3.10 -10.40
N GLY A 336 11.84 -3.04 -9.09
CA GLY A 336 13.12 -3.33 -8.46
C GLY A 336 14.00 -2.10 -8.22
N GLY A 337 13.57 -0.93 -8.68
CA GLY A 337 14.14 0.38 -8.41
C GLY A 337 15.14 0.87 -9.46
N GLY A 338 15.83 1.97 -9.11
CA GLY A 338 16.63 2.75 -10.05
C GLY A 338 15.83 3.82 -10.82
N GLU A 339 16.51 4.47 -11.75
CA GLU A 339 15.95 5.43 -12.71
C GLU A 339 15.66 4.67 -14.02
N ASP A 340 14.50 4.91 -14.63
CA ASP A 340 14.12 4.39 -15.96
C ASP A 340 13.92 2.85 -16.07
N ASP A 341 13.72 2.08 -14.99
CA ASP A 341 13.73 0.60 -14.99
C ASP A 341 14.93 0.01 -15.77
N PRO A 342 16.12 -0.06 -15.16
CA PRO A 342 17.35 -0.38 -15.85
C PRO A 342 17.51 -1.87 -16.22
N ASP A 343 16.67 -2.75 -15.64
CA ASP A 343 16.70 -4.20 -15.86
C ASP A 343 15.50 -4.71 -16.71
N ASP A 344 14.60 -3.83 -17.16
CA ASP A 344 13.45 -4.10 -18.05
C ASP A 344 12.31 -4.90 -17.37
N ASN A 345 12.25 -4.91 -16.03
CA ASN A 345 11.33 -5.74 -15.23
C ASN A 345 9.86 -5.43 -15.52
N GLY A 346 9.48 -4.16 -15.69
CA GLY A 346 8.08 -3.76 -15.87
C GLY A 346 7.41 -4.42 -17.07
N GLN A 347 8.16 -4.74 -18.13
CA GLN A 347 7.67 -5.42 -19.32
C GLN A 347 8.05 -6.91 -19.41
N ASP A 348 8.61 -7.52 -18.35
CA ASP A 348 8.94 -8.95 -18.31
C ASP A 348 8.13 -9.71 -17.23
N PRO A 349 6.96 -10.30 -17.55
CA PRO A 349 6.20 -11.13 -16.62
C PRO A 349 6.94 -12.42 -16.18
N ASN A 350 8.17 -12.67 -16.63
CA ASN A 350 9.07 -13.71 -16.11
C ASN A 350 9.89 -13.27 -14.89
N THR A 351 9.76 -12.02 -14.42
CA THR A 351 10.21 -11.58 -13.10
C THR A 351 9.06 -11.61 -12.07
N LEU A 352 9.32 -11.16 -10.84
CA LEU A 352 8.30 -10.88 -9.81
C LEU A 352 8.26 -9.38 -9.48
N LEU A 353 9.09 -8.57 -10.13
CA LEU A 353 9.22 -7.13 -9.95
C LEU A 353 8.43 -6.43 -11.06
N GLY A 354 7.82 -5.28 -10.77
CA GLY A 354 6.92 -4.60 -11.72
C GLY A 354 5.61 -5.36 -11.92
N THR A 355 5.11 -6.01 -10.85
CA THR A 355 3.93 -6.87 -10.88
C THR A 355 3.06 -6.72 -9.63
N ILE A 356 1.80 -7.13 -9.74
CA ILE A 356 1.03 -7.60 -8.58
C ILE A 356 0.92 -9.12 -8.70
N LEU A 357 1.35 -9.81 -7.64
CA LEU A 357 1.27 -11.26 -7.50
C LEU A 357 -0.04 -11.68 -6.84
N ARG A 358 -0.48 -12.91 -7.09
CA ARG A 358 -1.67 -13.53 -6.47
C ARG A 358 -1.37 -14.98 -6.07
N MET A 359 -1.45 -15.26 -4.77
CA MET A 359 -1.01 -16.51 -4.15
C MET A 359 -2.11 -17.12 -3.28
N ASP A 360 -2.12 -18.45 -3.13
CA ASP A 360 -3.05 -19.16 -2.23
C ASP A 360 -2.38 -19.44 -0.86
N PRO A 361 -2.77 -18.74 0.22
CA PRO A 361 -2.25 -19.01 1.55
C PRO A 361 -2.96 -20.18 2.26
N GLU A 362 -4.12 -20.66 1.81
CA GLU A 362 -4.80 -21.80 2.41
C GLU A 362 -4.07 -23.12 2.12
N GLU A 363 -3.43 -23.24 0.94
CA GLU A 363 -2.55 -24.35 0.59
C GLU A 363 -1.18 -24.32 1.33
N MET A 364 -0.91 -23.37 2.23
CA MET A 364 0.30 -23.38 3.06
C MET A 364 0.36 -24.62 3.97
N VAL A 365 1.41 -25.44 3.80
CA VAL A 365 1.65 -26.65 4.60
C VAL A 365 2.90 -26.47 5.44
N VAL A 366 2.73 -26.26 6.75
CA VAL A 366 3.81 -26.34 7.75
C VAL A 366 3.85 -27.76 8.34
N SER A 367 5.06 -28.31 8.49
CA SER A 367 5.25 -29.63 9.10
C SER A 367 5.04 -29.60 10.63
N PRO A 368 4.77 -30.75 11.28
CA PRO A 368 4.76 -30.87 12.75
C PRO A 368 6.11 -30.60 13.46
N SER A 369 7.09 -30.05 12.75
CA SER A 369 8.42 -29.65 13.19
C SER A 369 8.74 -28.17 12.91
N GLY A 370 7.78 -27.38 12.41
CA GLY A 370 7.95 -25.95 12.09
C GLY A 370 8.61 -25.66 10.73
N GLU A 371 9.02 -26.70 9.99
CA GLU A 371 9.54 -26.54 8.61
C GLU A 371 8.39 -26.36 7.62
N VAL A 372 8.39 -25.26 6.86
CA VAL A 372 7.48 -24.99 5.73
C VAL A 372 7.75 -26.01 4.62
N VAL A 373 6.70 -26.73 4.20
CA VAL A 373 6.75 -27.76 3.15
C VAL A 373 6.16 -27.25 1.83
N VAL A 374 5.11 -26.43 1.94
CA VAL A 374 4.51 -25.63 0.85
C VAL A 374 4.29 -24.23 1.44
N PRO A 375 4.90 -23.17 0.88
CA PRO A 375 4.73 -21.82 1.41
C PRO A 375 3.36 -21.22 1.06
N TYR A 376 2.93 -21.41 -0.19
CA TYR A 376 1.65 -21.02 -0.75
C TYR A 376 1.32 -21.96 -1.93
N GLY A 377 0.05 -22.04 -2.30
CA GLY A 377 -0.39 -22.64 -3.55
C GLY A 377 -0.42 -21.62 -4.69
N ILE A 378 -0.46 -22.12 -5.92
CA ILE A 378 -0.68 -21.32 -7.13
C ILE A 378 -2.14 -21.51 -7.55
N PRO A 379 -2.98 -20.46 -7.54
CA PRO A 379 -4.34 -20.56 -8.06
C PRO A 379 -4.34 -20.97 -9.54
N GLU A 380 -5.06 -22.05 -9.91
CA GLU A 380 -5.19 -22.51 -11.32
C GLU A 380 -5.78 -21.46 -12.28
N SER A 381 -6.26 -20.33 -11.76
CA SER A 381 -6.81 -19.19 -12.51
C SER A 381 -5.84 -18.03 -12.73
N ASN A 382 -4.59 -18.11 -12.24
CA ASN A 382 -3.57 -17.11 -12.60
C ASN A 382 -3.26 -17.20 -14.12
N PRO A 383 -2.96 -16.07 -14.80
CA PRO A 383 -2.87 -16.00 -16.26
C PRO A 383 -1.71 -16.82 -16.88
N PHE A 384 -0.62 -17.06 -16.14
CA PHE A 384 0.61 -17.64 -16.66
C PHE A 384 0.92 -19.08 -16.20
N VAL A 385 -0.02 -19.75 -15.49
CA VAL A 385 0.26 -21.04 -14.82
C VAL A 385 0.75 -22.12 -15.79
N GLY A 386 2.03 -22.50 -15.63
CA GLY A 386 2.70 -23.50 -16.46
C GLY A 386 3.01 -23.07 -17.89
N ASP A 387 2.98 -21.76 -18.19
CA ASP A 387 3.48 -21.19 -19.45
C ASP A 387 4.98 -20.83 -19.31
N ASP A 388 5.76 -20.96 -20.40
CA ASP A 388 7.16 -20.54 -20.47
C ASP A 388 7.32 -19.01 -20.67
N ASN A 389 6.21 -18.25 -20.70
CA ASN A 389 6.18 -16.81 -20.98
C ASN A 389 5.90 -15.91 -19.75
N GLY A 390 5.68 -16.47 -18.56
CA GLY A 390 5.49 -15.68 -17.33
C GLY A 390 5.70 -16.50 -16.05
N ARG A 391 5.56 -15.87 -14.89
CA ARG A 391 5.60 -16.52 -13.57
C ARG A 391 4.21 -16.99 -13.14
N ASP A 392 4.15 -18.20 -12.58
CA ASP A 392 2.95 -18.81 -11.99
C ASP A 392 2.25 -17.88 -10.96
N GLU A 393 3.02 -17.08 -10.21
CA GLU A 393 2.51 -16.12 -9.21
C GLU A 393 1.90 -14.82 -9.77
N VAL A 394 2.22 -14.43 -11.01
CA VAL A 394 1.90 -13.07 -11.51
C VAL A 394 0.44 -12.96 -11.91
N TRP A 395 -0.25 -11.95 -11.38
CA TRP A 395 -1.62 -11.60 -11.76
C TRP A 395 -1.66 -10.54 -12.86
N LEU A 396 -0.87 -9.47 -12.69
CA LEU A 396 -0.68 -8.41 -13.67
C LEU A 396 0.75 -7.86 -13.61
N TYR A 397 1.18 -7.19 -14.68
CA TYR A 397 2.51 -6.61 -14.84
C TYR A 397 2.42 -5.23 -15.50
N GLY A 398 3.56 -4.58 -15.76
CA GLY A 398 3.58 -3.23 -16.31
C GLY A 398 3.36 -2.14 -15.28
N VAL A 399 3.54 -2.43 -13.99
CA VAL A 399 3.53 -1.44 -12.89
C VAL A 399 4.94 -1.00 -12.52
N ARG A 400 5.10 0.22 -12.02
CA ARG A 400 6.38 0.83 -11.65
C ARG A 400 6.70 0.67 -10.18
N ASN A 401 5.82 1.13 -9.30
CA ASN A 401 5.87 1.03 -7.85
C ASN A 401 4.45 1.18 -7.27
N PRO A 402 3.61 0.12 -7.34
CA PRO A 402 2.20 0.16 -6.93
C PRO A 402 2.11 0.31 -5.41
N TRP A 403 2.08 1.55 -4.92
CA TRP A 403 2.31 1.85 -3.51
C TRP A 403 1.14 1.40 -2.64
N ARG A 404 -0.10 1.71 -3.02
CA ARG A 404 -1.31 1.12 -2.43
C ARG A 404 -2.29 0.75 -3.52
N PHE A 405 -2.97 -0.38 -3.32
CA PHE A 405 -4.03 -0.86 -4.18
C PHE A 405 -5.10 -1.53 -3.31
N SER A 406 -6.36 -1.43 -3.72
CA SER A 406 -7.49 -1.94 -2.95
C SER A 406 -8.56 -2.51 -3.87
N PHE A 407 -9.31 -3.48 -3.35
CA PHE A 407 -10.52 -3.98 -3.98
C PHE A 407 -11.73 -3.24 -3.38
N ASP A 408 -12.60 -2.71 -4.22
CA ASP A 408 -13.87 -2.15 -3.77
C ASP A 408 -14.75 -3.27 -3.19
N LYS A 409 -15.04 -3.20 -1.88
CA LYS A 409 -15.86 -4.19 -1.16
C LYS A 409 -17.28 -4.39 -1.73
N GLN A 410 -17.79 -3.48 -2.55
CA GLN A 410 -19.13 -3.58 -3.15
C GLN A 410 -19.12 -4.13 -4.59
N THR A 411 -18.15 -3.76 -5.42
CA THR A 411 -18.11 -4.15 -6.85
C THR A 411 -17.09 -5.26 -7.14
N GLY A 412 -16.02 -5.35 -6.35
CA GLY A 412 -14.86 -6.20 -6.60
C GLY A 412 -13.82 -5.59 -7.54
N ASP A 413 -13.99 -4.33 -7.96
CA ASP A 413 -13.05 -3.64 -8.86
C ASP A 413 -11.70 -3.41 -8.15
N LEU A 414 -10.60 -3.60 -8.86
CA LEU A 414 -9.25 -3.36 -8.36
C LEU A 414 -8.81 -1.95 -8.74
N TRP A 415 -8.50 -1.14 -7.73
CA TRP A 415 -7.94 0.20 -7.86
C TRP A 415 -6.47 0.21 -7.43
N ILE A 416 -5.58 0.83 -8.20
CA ILE A 416 -4.13 0.90 -7.92
C ILE A 416 -3.70 2.36 -7.96
N GLY A 417 -2.88 2.81 -7.01
CA GLY A 417 -2.06 4.01 -7.18
C GLY A 417 -0.63 3.61 -7.49
N ASP A 418 -0.16 3.94 -8.69
CA ASP A 418 1.19 3.62 -9.15
C ASP A 418 2.05 4.88 -9.27
N VAL A 419 3.25 4.84 -8.68
CA VAL A 419 4.13 6.00 -8.56
C VAL A 419 4.98 6.12 -9.81
N GLY A 420 4.78 7.20 -10.57
CA GLY A 420 5.45 7.46 -11.84
C GLY A 420 6.89 7.96 -11.70
N GLN A 421 7.51 8.34 -12.83
CA GLN A 421 8.98 8.47 -12.91
C GLN A 421 9.50 9.91 -12.82
N ASN A 422 8.93 10.84 -13.58
CA ASN A 422 9.51 12.16 -13.80
C ASN A 422 8.48 13.27 -14.05
N GLU A 423 7.33 12.97 -14.66
CA GLU A 423 6.34 13.98 -15.06
C GLU A 423 4.91 13.68 -14.59
N ILE A 424 4.51 12.41 -14.42
CA ILE A 424 3.12 11.99 -14.16
C ILE A 424 3.04 11.01 -12.98
N GLU A 425 1.92 11.04 -12.26
CA GLU A 425 1.44 10.08 -11.26
C GLU A 425 0.07 9.53 -11.69
N GLU A 426 -0.24 8.27 -11.40
CA GLU A 426 -1.43 7.60 -11.98
C GLU A 426 -2.26 6.77 -11.00
N ILE A 427 -3.57 6.70 -11.27
CA ILE A 427 -4.51 5.76 -10.66
C ILE A 427 -5.08 4.87 -11.75
N ASP A 428 -5.01 3.56 -11.56
CA ASP A 428 -5.63 2.55 -12.41
C ASP A 428 -6.97 2.08 -11.83
N LEU A 429 -7.88 1.70 -12.73
CA LEU A 429 -9.10 0.97 -12.43
C LEU A 429 -9.18 -0.25 -13.33
N LEU A 430 -9.29 -1.43 -12.70
CA LEU A 430 -9.39 -2.72 -13.36
C LEU A 430 -10.73 -3.36 -12.95
N PRO A 431 -11.79 -3.22 -13.78
CA PRO A 431 -13.15 -3.63 -13.42
C PRO A 431 -13.28 -5.12 -13.13
N PHE A 432 -14.13 -5.47 -12.17
CA PHE A 432 -14.41 -6.86 -11.80
C PHE A 432 -14.99 -7.67 -12.96
N GLU A 433 -15.85 -7.05 -13.79
CA GLU A 433 -16.50 -7.73 -14.91
C GLU A 433 -15.54 -8.10 -16.06
N ASP A 434 -14.44 -7.35 -16.21
CA ASP A 434 -13.32 -7.68 -17.11
C ASP A 434 -12.25 -8.57 -16.44
N GLY A 435 -12.52 -9.03 -15.20
CA GLY A 435 -11.64 -9.94 -14.47
C GLY A 435 -10.54 -9.25 -13.67
N TYR A 436 -10.76 -8.02 -13.21
CA TYR A 436 -9.94 -7.30 -12.21
C TYR A 436 -8.43 -7.40 -12.43
N GLY A 437 -8.01 -7.22 -13.69
CA GLY A 437 -6.61 -7.16 -14.09
C GLY A 437 -5.97 -8.46 -14.54
N ILE A 438 -6.71 -9.57 -14.71
CA ILE A 438 -6.14 -10.87 -15.12
C ILE A 438 -5.25 -10.81 -16.38
N GLY A 439 -3.94 -10.88 -16.19
CA GLY A 439 -2.92 -10.80 -17.25
C GLY A 439 -2.72 -9.41 -17.85
N ALA A 440 -3.22 -8.35 -17.20
CA ALA A 440 -3.09 -6.97 -17.68
C ALA A 440 -1.63 -6.49 -17.71
N ASN A 441 -1.35 -5.56 -18.63
CA ASN A 441 -0.09 -4.85 -18.76
C ASN A 441 -0.37 -3.35 -18.63
N LEU A 442 0.06 -2.73 -17.53
CA LEU A 442 -0.18 -1.30 -17.26
C LEU A 442 0.89 -0.38 -17.90
N GLY A 443 1.78 -0.94 -18.71
CA GLY A 443 2.57 -0.20 -19.69
C GLY A 443 3.94 0.28 -19.23
N TRP A 444 4.24 0.39 -17.93
CA TRP A 444 5.59 0.74 -17.45
C TRP A 444 6.60 -0.31 -17.91
N ARG A 445 7.76 0.03 -18.46
CA ARG A 445 8.41 1.35 -18.69
C ARG A 445 8.20 1.97 -20.07
N ASN A 446 7.40 1.34 -20.92
CA ASN A 446 7.12 1.85 -22.25
C ASN A 446 6.23 3.09 -22.18
N MET A 447 5.35 3.14 -21.17
CA MET A 447 4.44 4.24 -20.86
C MET A 447 4.84 4.92 -19.53
N GLU A 448 4.44 6.17 -19.37
CA GLU A 448 4.35 6.91 -18.08
C GLU A 448 3.03 7.70 -18.14
N GLY A 449 2.00 7.25 -17.42
CA GLY A 449 0.62 7.63 -17.76
C GLY A 449 0.25 7.26 -19.20
N SER A 450 -0.62 8.06 -19.81
CA SER A 450 -1.05 7.89 -21.21
C SER A 450 0.03 8.20 -22.27
N ASN A 451 1.31 8.34 -21.92
CA ASN A 451 2.37 8.83 -22.81
C ASN A 451 3.47 7.80 -23.07
N GLU A 452 3.90 7.65 -24.35
CA GLU A 452 5.09 6.89 -24.71
C GLU A 452 6.35 7.48 -24.05
N TYR A 453 7.00 6.72 -23.16
CA TYR A 453 8.19 7.11 -22.40
C TYR A 453 9.48 6.54 -23.02
N LEU A 454 9.81 5.27 -22.75
CA LEU A 454 11.05 4.61 -23.23
C LEU A 454 10.82 3.47 -24.25
N GLY A 455 9.57 3.22 -24.63
CA GLY A 455 9.19 2.29 -25.67
C GLY A 455 7.98 2.78 -26.48
N PRO A 456 7.56 2.05 -27.51
CA PRO A 456 6.23 2.21 -28.08
C PRO A 456 5.18 1.64 -27.12
N GLU A 457 3.94 2.14 -27.18
CA GLU A 457 2.81 1.57 -26.46
C GLU A 457 2.71 0.03 -26.67
N PRO A 458 2.69 -0.80 -25.60
CA PRO A 458 2.72 -2.24 -25.74
C PRO A 458 1.36 -2.81 -26.21
N ASP A 459 1.41 -3.92 -26.97
CA ASP A 459 0.21 -4.63 -27.43
C ASP A 459 -0.62 -5.12 -26.23
N GLY A 460 -1.79 -4.51 -25.99
CA GLY A 460 -2.65 -4.84 -24.85
C GLY A 460 -2.43 -4.00 -23.60
N HIS A 461 -1.76 -2.84 -23.71
CA HIS A 461 -1.73 -1.79 -22.71
C HIS A 461 -3.13 -1.48 -22.15
N VAL A 462 -3.26 -1.45 -20.82
CA VAL A 462 -4.40 -0.91 -20.09
C VAL A 462 -3.90 0.34 -19.37
N GLY A 463 -4.28 1.51 -19.85
CA GLY A 463 -3.87 2.80 -19.26
C GLY A 463 -4.75 3.23 -18.08
N PRO A 464 -4.29 4.24 -17.30
CA PRO A 464 -4.93 4.65 -16.06
C PRO A 464 -6.30 5.31 -16.24
N ILE A 465 -7.11 5.25 -15.19
CA ILE A 465 -8.42 5.93 -15.13
C ILE A 465 -8.27 7.42 -14.80
N PHE A 466 -7.18 7.81 -14.14
CA PHE A 466 -6.85 9.18 -13.80
C PHE A 466 -5.33 9.36 -13.73
N GLU A 467 -4.82 10.43 -14.36
CA GLU A 467 -3.40 10.81 -14.36
C GLU A 467 -3.24 12.27 -13.92
N TYR A 468 -2.18 12.60 -13.19
CA TYR A 468 -1.88 13.97 -12.79
C TYR A 468 -0.38 14.28 -12.80
N SER A 469 -0.01 15.49 -13.21
CA SER A 469 1.39 15.87 -13.37
C SER A 469 2.08 16.26 -12.06
N HIS A 470 3.41 16.18 -12.04
CA HIS A 470 4.30 16.77 -11.01
C HIS A 470 4.22 18.31 -10.90
N GLU A 471 3.44 19.01 -11.75
CA GLU A 471 3.14 20.44 -11.53
C GLU A 471 2.40 20.67 -10.21
N GLY A 472 2.70 21.79 -9.54
CA GLY A 472 2.09 22.18 -8.27
C GLY A 472 2.94 21.84 -7.04
N GLY A 473 3.58 20.67 -7.03
CA GLY A 473 4.39 20.16 -5.91
C GLY A 473 4.29 18.64 -5.71
N ASN A 474 3.30 18.02 -6.36
CA ASN A 474 3.09 16.59 -6.52
C ASN A 474 4.39 15.81 -6.80
N CYS A 475 4.53 14.60 -6.27
CA CYS A 475 5.74 13.80 -6.47
C CYS A 475 5.59 12.28 -6.36
N SER A 476 4.46 11.77 -5.85
CA SER A 476 4.24 10.34 -5.60
C SER A 476 2.79 10.15 -5.14
N VAL A 477 2.00 9.40 -5.90
CA VAL A 477 0.63 9.04 -5.51
C VAL A 477 0.64 8.01 -4.38
N THR A 478 -0.16 8.25 -3.35
CA THR A 478 -0.29 7.28 -2.24
C THR A 478 -1.24 6.13 -2.58
N GLY A 479 -2.16 6.33 -3.53
CA GLY A 479 -3.34 5.48 -3.70
C GLY A 479 -4.29 5.59 -2.50
N GLY A 480 -5.29 4.70 -2.44
CA GLY A 480 -6.26 4.64 -1.34
C GLY A 480 -7.42 3.66 -1.58
N TYR A 481 -8.65 4.06 -1.22
CA TYR A 481 -9.82 3.17 -1.14
C TYR A 481 -11.11 3.85 -1.63
N VAL A 482 -12.05 3.04 -2.15
CA VAL A 482 -13.44 3.48 -2.35
C VAL A 482 -14.13 3.59 -0.99
N TYR A 483 -14.69 4.75 -0.66
CA TYR A 483 -15.43 4.91 0.59
C TYR A 483 -16.75 4.13 0.55
N ARG A 484 -16.86 3.14 1.44
CA ARG A 484 -18.05 2.28 1.62
C ARG A 484 -18.70 2.40 2.99
N GLY A 485 -18.18 3.27 3.86
CA GLY A 485 -18.76 3.65 5.15
C GLY A 485 -20.15 4.28 5.03
N THR A 486 -20.89 4.31 6.13
CA THR A 486 -22.30 4.75 6.15
C THR A 486 -22.47 6.17 6.66
N ARG A 487 -21.46 6.73 7.33
CA ARG A 487 -21.57 8.00 8.07
C ARG A 487 -21.52 9.23 7.16
N ILE A 488 -20.92 9.12 5.96
CA ILE A 488 -20.84 10.19 4.96
C ILE A 488 -21.49 9.74 3.62
N PRO A 489 -22.83 9.73 3.50
CA PRO A 489 -23.52 9.16 2.32
C PRO A 489 -23.18 9.80 0.96
N SER A 490 -22.62 11.02 0.93
CA SER A 490 -22.17 11.68 -0.30
C SER A 490 -20.80 11.20 -0.81
N LEU A 491 -20.04 10.45 -0.01
CA LEU A 491 -18.78 9.82 -0.41
C LEU A 491 -18.97 8.37 -0.91
N GLN A 492 -20.17 7.79 -0.83
CA GLN A 492 -20.42 6.41 -1.25
C GLN A 492 -20.05 6.17 -2.72
N GLY A 493 -19.00 5.38 -2.95
CA GLY A 493 -18.47 5.12 -4.30
C GLY A 493 -17.43 6.12 -4.81
N VAL A 494 -16.94 7.04 -3.97
CA VAL A 494 -15.78 7.88 -4.26
C VAL A 494 -14.51 7.12 -3.89
N TYR A 495 -13.57 6.96 -4.83
CA TYR A 495 -12.21 6.51 -4.53
C TYR A 495 -11.40 7.68 -3.97
N LEU A 496 -11.01 7.60 -2.70
CA LEU A 496 -10.21 8.60 -2.01
C LEU A 496 -8.73 8.22 -1.97
N PHE A 497 -7.87 9.17 -2.29
CA PHE A 497 -6.41 9.02 -2.37
C PHE A 497 -5.69 10.34 -2.01
N SER A 498 -4.36 10.34 -2.03
CA SER A 498 -3.52 11.52 -1.75
C SER A 498 -2.23 11.49 -2.59
N ASP A 499 -1.45 12.57 -2.50
CA ASP A 499 -0.06 12.64 -2.95
C ASP A 499 0.84 12.73 -1.70
N LEU A 500 2.04 12.17 -1.76
CA LEU A 500 2.98 12.17 -0.64
C LEU A 500 3.55 13.57 -0.35
N CYS A 501 3.79 14.38 -1.37
CA CYS A 501 4.42 15.70 -1.24
C CYS A 501 3.42 16.84 -0.99
N GLU A 502 2.22 16.77 -1.58
CA GLU A 502 1.20 17.81 -1.44
C GLU A 502 0.06 17.38 -0.49
N ALA A 503 -0.11 18.15 0.59
CA ALA A 503 -1.14 17.89 1.59
C ALA A 503 -2.56 18.05 1.03
N GLY A 504 -3.41 17.06 1.27
CA GLY A 504 -4.82 17.09 0.89
C GLY A 504 -5.34 15.71 0.46
N ILE A 505 -6.64 15.49 0.65
CA ILE A 505 -7.35 14.32 0.12
C ILE A 505 -7.91 14.67 -1.27
N ARG A 506 -7.82 13.73 -2.21
CA ARG A 506 -8.48 13.78 -3.51
C ARG A 506 -9.50 12.66 -3.60
N GLY A 507 -10.55 12.89 -4.39
CA GLY A 507 -11.55 11.89 -4.72
C GLY A 507 -11.81 11.84 -6.22
N ILE A 508 -11.99 10.64 -6.75
CA ILE A 508 -12.49 10.39 -8.10
C ILE A 508 -13.67 9.44 -8.07
N VAL A 509 -14.52 9.54 -9.09
CA VAL A 509 -15.68 8.67 -9.31
C VAL A 509 -15.59 8.11 -10.71
N ALA A 510 -15.64 6.79 -10.84
CA ALA A 510 -15.76 6.10 -12.12
C ALA A 510 -17.13 5.44 -12.27
N ALA A 511 -17.60 5.28 -13.51
CA ALA A 511 -18.78 4.52 -13.86
C ALA A 511 -18.63 3.92 -15.27
N GLU A 512 -19.06 2.68 -15.47
CA GLU A 512 -18.91 1.95 -16.76
C GLU A 512 -17.45 1.94 -17.30
N GLY A 513 -16.46 2.00 -16.40
CA GLY A 513 -15.03 2.06 -16.73
C GLY A 513 -14.50 3.43 -17.15
N GLU A 514 -15.32 4.50 -17.13
CA GLU A 514 -14.90 5.87 -17.45
C GLU A 514 -14.90 6.78 -16.20
N LEU A 515 -13.96 7.74 -16.14
CA LEU A 515 -13.91 8.77 -15.10
C LEU A 515 -15.06 9.77 -15.30
N VAL A 516 -15.97 9.86 -14.32
CA VAL A 516 -17.16 10.74 -14.39
C VAL A 516 -17.08 11.98 -13.50
N ALA A 517 -16.26 11.97 -12.44
CA ALA A 517 -16.01 13.15 -11.62
C ALA A 517 -14.65 13.07 -10.87
N GLU A 518 -14.09 14.24 -10.57
CA GLU A 518 -12.88 14.44 -9.77
C GLU A 518 -13.08 15.60 -8.79
N ARG A 519 -12.45 15.55 -7.61
CA ARG A 519 -12.40 16.67 -6.65
C ARG A 519 -11.18 16.60 -5.75
N THR A 520 -10.47 17.71 -5.59
CA THR A 520 -9.56 17.92 -4.46
C THR A 520 -10.33 18.54 -3.30
N PHE A 521 -10.14 18.03 -2.09
CA PHE A 521 -10.73 18.57 -0.86
C PHE A 521 -9.69 19.41 -0.11
N ASP A 522 -10.10 20.57 0.43
CA ASP A 522 -9.24 21.46 1.23
C ASP A 522 -8.98 20.94 2.67
N VAL A 523 -8.88 19.61 2.83
CA VAL A 523 -8.61 18.89 4.09
C VAL A 523 -7.62 17.75 3.83
N GLY A 524 -6.73 17.48 4.79
CA GLY A 524 -5.68 16.46 4.70
C GLY A 524 -4.43 16.86 5.49
N PRO A 525 -3.74 15.92 6.16
CA PRO A 525 -2.37 16.15 6.62
C PRO A 525 -1.40 16.16 5.43
N SER A 526 -0.14 16.55 5.68
CA SER A 526 0.98 16.29 4.76
C SER A 526 1.52 14.87 4.94
N GLU A 527 2.37 14.42 4.01
CA GLU A 527 3.13 13.16 4.13
C GLU A 527 2.21 11.95 4.37
N VAL A 528 1.14 11.83 3.58
CA VAL A 528 0.18 10.72 3.66
C VAL A 528 0.86 9.45 3.13
N TYR A 529 1.16 8.53 4.05
CA TYR A 529 1.83 7.25 3.79
C TYR A 529 0.87 6.16 3.35
N SER A 530 -0.38 6.19 3.84
CA SER A 530 -1.40 5.22 3.46
C SER A 530 -2.79 5.71 3.82
N PHE A 531 -3.80 5.09 3.21
CA PHE A 531 -5.14 5.02 3.77
C PHE A 531 -5.33 3.66 4.46
N GLY A 532 -6.44 3.48 5.16
CA GLY A 532 -6.91 2.20 5.68
C GLY A 532 -8.44 2.17 5.74
N GLU A 533 -9.02 0.98 5.65
CA GLU A 533 -10.47 0.78 5.71
C GLU A 533 -10.82 -0.19 6.85
N ALA A 534 -11.73 0.23 7.73
CA ALA A 534 -12.20 -0.58 8.84
C ALA A 534 -13.23 -1.65 8.41
N SER A 535 -13.65 -2.48 9.38
CA SER A 535 -14.66 -3.53 9.15
C SER A 535 -16.06 -3.00 8.80
N ASP A 536 -16.35 -1.75 9.14
CA ASP A 536 -17.60 -1.01 8.84
C ASP A 536 -17.55 -0.21 7.53
N GLY A 537 -16.39 -0.16 6.86
CA GLY A 537 -16.15 0.62 5.63
C GLY A 537 -15.78 2.09 5.88
N GLU A 538 -15.70 2.54 7.14
CA GLU A 538 -15.19 3.88 7.44
C GLU A 538 -13.66 3.95 7.19
N LEU A 539 -13.21 5.09 6.66
CA LEU A 539 -11.83 5.27 6.19
C LEU A 539 -10.96 6.04 7.16
N TYR A 540 -9.67 5.69 7.15
CA TYR A 540 -8.61 6.25 7.97
C TYR A 540 -7.44 6.71 7.08
N VAL A 541 -6.73 7.74 7.53
CA VAL A 541 -5.56 8.34 6.84
C VAL A 541 -4.36 8.25 7.77
N LEU A 542 -3.26 7.67 7.28
CA LEU A 542 -2.02 7.47 8.02
C LEU A 542 -0.96 8.45 7.49
N SER A 543 -0.47 9.35 8.35
CA SER A 543 0.54 10.37 8.03
C SER A 543 1.86 10.10 8.75
N ALA A 544 2.97 10.25 8.04
CA ALA A 544 4.33 10.02 8.54
C ALA A 544 4.66 10.84 9.81
N GLY A 545 4.22 12.10 9.82
CA GLY A 545 4.57 13.10 10.84
C GLY A 545 3.36 13.76 11.50
N SER A 546 2.15 13.20 11.32
CA SER A 546 0.91 13.72 11.91
C SER A 546 -0.06 12.61 12.38
N GLY A 547 0.42 11.37 12.55
CA GLY A 547 -0.36 10.32 13.19
C GLY A 547 -1.47 9.73 12.32
N VAL A 548 -2.60 9.39 12.96
CA VAL A 548 -3.73 8.68 12.33
C VAL A 548 -5.01 9.50 12.47
N TYR A 549 -5.70 9.69 11.35
CA TYR A 549 -6.99 10.39 11.27
C TYR A 549 -8.11 9.46 10.83
N ARG A 550 -9.34 9.66 11.32
CA ARG A 550 -10.55 9.11 10.70
C ARG A 550 -11.20 10.16 9.79
N ILE A 551 -11.73 9.73 8.64
CA ILE A 551 -12.58 10.54 7.77
C ILE A 551 -13.98 10.65 8.38
N ASP A 552 -14.46 11.88 8.61
CA ASP A 552 -15.61 12.15 9.48
C ASP A 552 -16.64 13.14 8.87
N PRO A 553 -17.94 13.01 9.17
CA PRO A 553 -18.93 14.05 8.82
C PRO A 553 -18.59 15.40 9.48
N VAL A 554 -18.75 16.50 8.75
CA VAL A 554 -18.42 17.85 9.28
C VAL A 554 -19.21 18.17 10.56
N GLY A 555 -18.50 18.49 11.63
CA GLY A 555 -19.02 18.89 12.93
C GLY A 555 -19.00 17.82 14.03
N THR A 556 -18.45 16.62 13.80
CA THR A 556 -18.29 15.59 14.87
C THR A 556 -17.31 16.06 15.95
N SER A 557 -16.21 16.72 15.56
CA SER A 557 -15.18 17.28 16.44
C SER A 557 -15.71 18.27 17.50
N GLY A 558 -16.93 18.80 17.34
CA GLY A 558 -17.55 19.77 18.25
C GLY A 558 -18.23 19.17 19.49
N ALA A 559 -18.40 17.84 19.59
CA ALA A 559 -19.26 17.22 20.61
C ALA A 559 -18.64 17.16 22.02
N ALA A 560 -17.32 16.99 22.14
CA ALA A 560 -16.67 16.54 23.37
C ALA A 560 -16.58 17.56 24.52
N GLU A 561 -16.52 18.87 24.25
CA GLU A 561 -16.16 19.88 25.28
C GLU A 561 -17.34 20.55 26.04
N SER A 562 -18.61 20.28 25.71
CA SER A 562 -19.72 21.15 26.17
C SER A 562 -20.36 20.83 27.55
N GLU A 563 -20.16 19.63 28.10
CA GLU A 563 -20.74 19.20 29.40
C GLU A 563 -19.90 19.66 30.63
N GLY A 564 -19.37 20.90 30.62
CA GLY A 564 -18.25 21.29 31.49
C GLY A 564 -18.47 22.34 32.60
N ASN A 565 -19.48 23.23 32.55
CA ASN A 565 -19.55 24.36 33.51
C ASN A 565 -20.95 24.92 33.82
N GLY A 566 -21.84 24.10 34.37
CA GLY A 566 -23.11 24.55 34.96
C GLY A 566 -22.93 25.27 36.30
N THR A 567 -22.48 26.53 36.31
CA THR A 567 -22.30 27.30 37.56
C THR A 567 -23.64 27.55 38.27
N SER A 568 -23.88 26.89 39.39
CA SER A 568 -25.06 27.11 40.23
C SER A 568 -25.02 28.48 40.90
N SER A 569 -25.87 29.40 40.47
CA SER A 569 -26.14 30.66 41.18
C SER A 569 -27.03 30.40 42.40
N ASP A 570 -26.42 30.36 43.58
CA ASP A 570 -27.12 30.25 44.86
C ASP A 570 -27.75 31.60 45.23
N ASP A 571 -29.01 31.80 44.81
CA ASP A 571 -29.78 33.02 45.11
C ASP A 571 -30.16 33.08 46.59
N GLY A 572 -29.42 33.91 47.34
CA GLY A 572 -29.57 34.05 48.79
C GLY A 572 -30.85 34.77 49.21
N ASP A 573 -31.92 34.01 49.40
CA ASP A 573 -33.19 34.50 49.94
C ASP A 573 -33.07 34.83 51.44
N GLY A 574 -33.47 36.04 51.84
CA GLY A 574 -33.32 36.50 53.22
C GLY A 574 -34.17 37.72 53.58
N ASP A 575 -35.34 37.47 54.20
CA ASP A 575 -36.08 38.47 54.97
C ASP A 575 -36.90 37.83 56.12
N SER A 576 -37.20 38.64 57.14
CA SER A 576 -38.03 38.40 58.34
C SER A 576 -37.67 37.28 59.32
#